data_AF-A0A357QG97-F1
#
_entry.id   AF-A0A357QG97-F1
#
_cell.length_a   1.000
_cell.length_b   1.000
_cell.length_c   1.000
_cell.angle_alpha   90.00
_cell.angle_beta   90.00
_cell.angle_gamma   90.00
#
_symmetry.space_group_name_H-M   'P 1'
#
loop_
_entity.id
_entity.type
_entity.pdbx_description
1 polymer ?
#
loop_
_entity_poly.entity_id
_entity_poly.type
_entity_poly.pdbx_seq_one_letter_code
_entity_poly.pdbx_strand_id
1 'polypeptide(L)'
;MKNFILSTVFVLTLIFNAQATTWYPSEATCPVCKTTGNFNQVGSYGGYIYQWETKFQYFYWPLTDDQSVYSCLKCNFTTFMWDFDSIPPDKTEEIKLILKDIDFGKKYDDYTSIPMHKRLEVAEKVYSVLGRDDDFWCRFYRVMGYHYESDQQTDNAKICRDKAKGLAEKMLTDTARSGQEKESYYIIACMDYFTGLKDEALVYLEKAGKEKYNNQSWEKENSDNLNDYLDDIISQYKEMILEEKKTKE
;
A
#
# COMPACT_ATOMS: atom_id res chain seq x y z
N MET A 1 19.66 -38.93 -54.32
CA MET A 1 18.85 -37.79 -53.87
C MET A 1 18.54 -38.03 -52.41
N LYS A 2 19.40 -37.60 -51.48
CA LYS A 2 19.43 -36.28 -50.82
C LYS A 2 18.08 -35.90 -50.20
N ASN A 3 18.00 -36.07 -48.88
CA ASN A 3 17.60 -35.06 -47.88
C ASN A 3 16.75 -35.69 -46.78
N PHE A 4 17.28 -35.75 -45.55
CA PHE A 4 16.43 -35.71 -44.35
C PHE A 4 17.15 -34.95 -43.23
N ILE A 5 16.86 -33.65 -43.22
CA ILE A 5 16.54 -32.77 -42.08
C ILE A 5 17.42 -32.93 -40.82
N LEU A 6 18.35 -31.98 -40.70
CA LEU A 6 19.05 -31.61 -39.47
C LEU A 6 18.01 -31.04 -38.47
N SER A 7 17.78 -31.73 -37.36
CA SER A 7 16.97 -31.19 -36.26
C SER A 7 17.84 -30.29 -35.38
N THR A 8 17.74 -28.97 -35.60
CA THR A 8 18.34 -27.96 -34.72
C THR A 8 17.45 -27.82 -33.48
N VAL A 9 17.90 -28.34 -32.34
CA VAL A 9 17.30 -28.08 -31.04
C VAL A 9 17.64 -26.64 -30.64
N PHE A 10 16.66 -25.74 -30.74
CA PHE A 10 16.76 -24.36 -30.27
C PHE A 10 16.48 -24.37 -28.75
N VAL A 11 17.53 -24.36 -27.93
CA VAL A 11 17.40 -24.18 -26.48
C VAL A 11 17.07 -22.71 -26.24
N LEU A 12 15.77 -22.42 -26.10
CA LEU A 12 15.26 -21.13 -25.65
C LEU A 12 15.57 -20.99 -24.16
N THR A 13 16.73 -20.39 -23.82
CA THR A 13 17.00 -19.92 -22.46
C THR A 13 16.07 -18.75 -22.18
N LEU A 14 14.90 -19.05 -21.59
CA LEU A 14 14.05 -18.06 -20.93
C LEU A 14 14.86 -17.44 -19.79
N ILE A 15 15.36 -16.22 -20.01
CA ILE A 15 15.86 -15.35 -18.95
C ILE A 15 14.61 -14.92 -18.17
N PHE A 16 14.20 -15.74 -17.20
CA PHE A 16 13.29 -15.28 -16.16
C PHE A 16 14.04 -14.22 -15.38
N ASN A 17 13.74 -12.94 -15.62
CA ASN A 17 14.10 -11.89 -14.67
C ASN A 17 13.49 -12.31 -13.34
N ALA A 18 14.34 -12.63 -12.36
CA ALA A 18 13.93 -13.01 -11.02
C ALA A 18 13.31 -11.80 -10.30
N GLN A 19 12.07 -11.46 -10.66
CA GLN A 19 11.23 -10.50 -9.96
C GLN A 19 10.57 -11.20 -8.77
N ALA A 20 11.40 -11.66 -7.84
CA ALA A 20 10.93 -12.37 -6.65
C ALA A 20 11.21 -11.52 -5.41
N THR A 21 10.15 -11.13 -4.72
CA THR A 21 10.21 -10.69 -3.33
C THR A 21 10.33 -11.91 -2.44
N THR A 22 11.11 -11.83 -1.37
CA THR A 22 11.29 -12.94 -0.44
C THR A 22 10.93 -12.54 0.98
N TRP A 23 10.48 -13.53 1.74
CA TRP A 23 10.09 -13.43 3.13
C TRP A 23 10.85 -14.49 3.93
N TYR A 24 11.25 -14.13 5.14
CA TYR A 24 11.87 -15.07 6.07
C TYR A 24 11.00 -15.21 7.32
N PRO A 25 10.85 -16.44 7.84
CA PRO A 25 10.27 -16.65 9.16
C PRO A 25 11.00 -15.81 10.19
N SER A 26 10.23 -15.21 11.09
CA SER A 26 10.71 -14.39 12.19
C SER A 26 9.83 -14.64 13.40
N GLU A 27 10.42 -14.64 14.59
CA GLU A 27 9.65 -14.70 15.84
C GLU A 27 9.53 -13.30 16.42
N ALA A 28 8.32 -12.93 16.86
CA ALA A 28 8.11 -11.67 17.56
C ALA A 28 7.24 -11.88 18.80
N THR A 29 7.55 -11.14 19.86
CA THR A 29 6.77 -11.16 21.10
C THR A 29 5.73 -10.06 21.06
N CYS A 30 4.45 -10.42 21.14
CA CYS A 30 3.36 -9.45 21.14
C CYS A 30 3.52 -8.46 22.32
N PRO A 31 3.58 -7.13 22.07
CA PRO A 31 3.80 -6.16 23.15
C PRO A 31 2.62 -6.10 24.12
N VAL A 32 1.42 -6.51 23.70
CA VAL A 32 0.18 -6.44 24.47
C VAL A 32 0.02 -7.62 25.43
N CYS A 33 0.11 -8.86 24.91
CA CYS A 33 -0.15 -10.07 25.69
C CYS A 33 1.10 -10.91 26.02
N LYS A 34 2.27 -10.47 25.55
CA LYS A 34 3.59 -11.09 25.76
C LYS A 34 3.73 -12.51 25.21
N THR A 35 2.82 -12.95 24.35
CA THR A 35 2.93 -14.23 23.66
C THR A 35 3.79 -14.07 22.42
N THR A 36 4.81 -14.94 22.33
CA THR A 36 5.65 -15.09 21.14
C THR A 36 4.85 -15.82 20.05
N GLY A 37 4.90 -15.30 18.84
CA GLY A 37 4.29 -15.89 17.66
C GLY A 37 5.27 -15.93 16.50
N ASN A 38 4.93 -16.77 15.52
CA ASN A 38 5.64 -16.83 14.24
C ASN A 38 5.05 -15.78 13.30
N PHE A 39 5.92 -14.99 12.71
CA PHE A 39 5.63 -13.96 11.73
C PHE A 39 6.63 -14.07 10.57
N ASN A 40 6.55 -13.16 9.60
CA ASN A 40 7.49 -13.11 8.49
C ASN A 40 8.04 -11.71 8.30
N GLN A 41 9.36 -11.60 8.21
CA GLN A 41 10.02 -10.34 7.90
C GLN A 41 10.44 -10.30 6.43
N VAL A 42 10.55 -9.09 5.90
CA VAL A 42 11.07 -8.84 4.56
C VAL A 42 12.48 -9.42 4.44
N GLY A 43 12.67 -10.30 3.45
CA GLY A 43 13.96 -10.91 3.15
C GLY A 43 14.74 -10.16 2.08
N SER A 44 14.16 -10.01 0.90
CA SER A 44 14.75 -9.27 -0.21
C SER A 44 13.69 -8.76 -1.18
N TYR A 45 14.00 -7.65 -1.83
CA TYR A 45 13.22 -7.05 -2.90
C TYR A 45 14.16 -6.20 -3.77
N GLY A 46 13.73 -5.84 -4.98
CA GLY A 46 14.46 -4.94 -5.86
C GLY A 46 13.61 -3.76 -6.31
N GLY A 47 14.21 -2.81 -7.01
CA GLY A 47 13.51 -1.60 -7.49
C GLY A 47 12.37 -1.87 -8.49
N TYR A 48 12.24 -3.10 -8.99
CA TYR A 48 11.10 -3.51 -9.84
C TYR A 48 9.74 -3.37 -9.14
N ILE A 49 9.70 -3.37 -7.79
CA ILE A 49 8.44 -3.18 -7.05
C ILE A 49 7.80 -1.82 -7.32
N TYR A 50 8.59 -0.82 -7.72
CA TYR A 50 8.10 0.52 -8.07
C TYR A 50 7.51 0.60 -9.48
N GLN A 51 7.62 -0.49 -10.26
CA GLN A 51 7.04 -0.63 -11.59
C GLN A 51 5.74 -1.44 -11.60
N TRP A 52 5.36 -2.04 -10.47
CA TRP A 52 4.09 -2.75 -10.33
C TRP A 52 2.90 -1.80 -10.44
N GLU A 53 1.73 -2.32 -10.80
CA GLU A 53 0.50 -1.52 -10.99
C GLU A 53 0.09 -0.72 -9.74
N THR A 54 0.49 -1.18 -8.56
CA THR A 54 0.23 -0.51 -7.27
C THR A 54 0.89 0.86 -7.18
N LYS A 55 1.85 1.19 -8.06
CA LYS A 55 2.34 2.57 -8.25
C LYS A 55 1.23 3.56 -8.55
N PHE A 56 0.18 3.14 -9.27
CA PHE A 56 -1.00 3.97 -9.55
C PHE A 56 -1.93 4.15 -8.34
N GLN A 57 -1.70 3.41 -7.26
CA GLN A 57 -2.30 3.68 -5.95
C GLN A 57 -1.31 4.33 -4.98
N TYR A 58 -0.08 4.60 -5.44
CA TYR A 58 1.00 5.30 -4.76
C TYR A 58 1.48 4.64 -3.46
N PHE A 59 1.40 3.31 -3.38
CA PHE A 59 2.02 2.51 -2.33
C PHE A 59 2.61 1.24 -2.95
N TYR A 60 3.54 0.62 -2.24
CA TYR A 60 4.36 -0.46 -2.80
C TYR A 60 4.44 -1.64 -1.85
N TRP A 61 4.97 -2.74 -2.34
CA TRP A 61 5.40 -3.85 -1.50
C TRP A 61 6.28 -3.34 -0.35
N PRO A 62 6.14 -3.85 0.88
CA PRO A 62 5.36 -5.03 1.27
C PRO A 62 3.88 -4.79 1.55
N LEU A 63 3.37 -3.55 1.48
CA LEU A 63 1.98 -3.23 1.83
C LEU A 63 0.92 -3.96 0.98
N THR A 64 1.31 -4.45 -0.19
CA THR A 64 0.47 -5.21 -1.11
C THR A 64 0.39 -6.70 -0.78
N ASP A 65 1.18 -7.17 0.18
CA ASP A 65 1.39 -8.59 0.49
C ASP A 65 0.81 -8.93 1.86
N ASP A 66 0.27 -10.15 1.97
CA ASP A 66 -0.44 -10.62 3.15
C ASP A 66 0.43 -10.66 4.40
N GLN A 67 1.75 -10.71 4.25
CA GLN A 67 2.68 -10.85 5.37
C GLN A 67 2.97 -9.53 6.10
N SER A 68 2.60 -8.39 5.50
CA SER A 68 2.96 -7.07 6.00
C SER A 68 2.18 -6.59 7.23
N VAL A 69 1.08 -7.26 7.58
CA VAL A 69 0.20 -6.90 8.71
C VAL A 69 0.21 -8.01 9.74
N TYR A 70 1.00 -7.85 10.78
CA TYR A 70 1.10 -8.85 11.84
C TYR A 70 -0.15 -8.85 12.69
N SER A 71 -0.68 -10.04 12.99
CA SER A 71 -1.81 -10.22 13.91
C SER A 71 -1.49 -11.29 14.95
N CYS A 72 -1.53 -10.91 16.23
CA CYS A 72 -1.29 -11.85 17.32
C CYS A 72 -2.49 -12.78 17.51
N LEU A 73 -2.33 -14.07 17.20
CA LEU A 73 -3.38 -15.09 17.30
C LEU A 73 -3.99 -15.27 18.71
N LYS A 74 -3.33 -14.79 19.77
CA LYS A 74 -3.84 -14.89 21.15
C LYS A 74 -4.74 -13.73 21.56
N CYS A 75 -4.43 -12.51 21.13
CA CYS A 75 -5.12 -11.30 21.62
C CYS A 75 -5.61 -10.38 20.50
N ASN A 76 -5.47 -10.79 19.24
CA ASN A 76 -5.88 -10.06 18.04
C ASN A 76 -5.20 -8.71 17.83
N PHE A 77 -4.20 -8.35 18.65
CA PHE A 77 -3.38 -7.16 18.42
C PHE A 77 -2.79 -7.20 17.01
N THR A 78 -3.10 -6.18 16.21
CA THR A 78 -2.79 -6.15 14.77
C THR A 78 -2.23 -4.79 14.36
N THR A 79 -1.10 -4.79 13.65
CA THR A 79 -0.42 -3.60 13.11
C THR A 79 0.36 -3.95 11.85
N PHE A 80 0.90 -2.96 11.14
CA PHE A 80 1.98 -3.23 10.19
C PHE A 80 3.20 -3.85 10.91
N MET A 81 3.95 -4.67 10.18
CA MET A 81 5.07 -5.43 10.72
C MET A 81 6.14 -4.54 11.39
N TRP A 82 6.42 -3.35 10.85
CA TRP A 82 7.42 -2.42 11.38
C TRP A 82 6.95 -1.63 12.60
N ASP A 83 5.66 -1.69 12.91
CA ASP A 83 5.08 -1.03 14.09
C ASP A 83 4.84 -2.02 15.24
N PHE A 84 5.04 -3.33 15.01
CA PHE A 84 4.55 -4.38 15.90
C PHE A 84 5.20 -4.36 17.28
N ASP A 85 6.47 -3.97 17.37
CA ASP A 85 7.24 -3.87 18.62
C ASP A 85 7.34 -2.44 19.17
N SER A 86 6.81 -1.45 18.44
CA SER A 86 7.01 -0.02 18.68
C SER A 86 5.83 0.65 19.40
N ILE A 87 5.10 -0.13 20.21
CA ILE A 87 3.92 0.36 20.94
C ILE A 87 4.34 1.08 22.23
N PRO A 88 3.92 2.34 22.43
CA PRO A 88 4.16 3.06 23.68
C PRO A 88 3.55 2.31 24.88
N PRO A 89 4.31 2.05 25.96
CA PRO A 89 3.83 1.26 27.09
C PRO A 89 2.54 1.81 27.72
N ASP A 90 2.38 3.14 27.75
CA ASP A 90 1.22 3.85 28.27
C ASP A 90 -0.07 3.64 27.48
N LYS A 91 0.03 3.17 26.22
CA LYS A 91 -1.11 2.85 25.35
C LYS A 91 -1.60 1.40 25.47
N THR A 92 -0.86 0.55 26.17
CA THR A 92 -1.13 -0.90 26.21
C THR A 92 -2.50 -1.24 26.77
N GLU A 93 -2.94 -0.60 27.86
CA GLU A 93 -4.22 -0.92 28.51
C GLU A 93 -5.42 -0.47 27.66
N GLU A 94 -5.31 0.69 27.00
CA GLU A 94 -6.32 1.17 26.06
C GLU A 94 -6.43 0.22 24.85
N ILE A 95 -5.28 -0.25 24.33
CA ILE A 95 -5.25 -1.26 23.27
C ILE A 95 -5.89 -2.58 23.73
N LYS A 96 -5.64 -3.07 24.96
CA LYS A 96 -6.31 -4.27 25.47
C LYS A 96 -7.83 -4.12 25.48
N LEU A 97 -8.33 -2.94 25.83
CA LEU A 97 -9.75 -2.67 25.90
C LEU A 97 -10.42 -2.77 24.52
N ILE A 98 -9.84 -2.15 23.48
CA ILE A 98 -10.40 -2.20 22.12
C ILE A 98 -10.35 -3.60 21.51
N LEU A 99 -9.40 -4.45 21.94
CA LEU A 99 -9.20 -5.79 21.41
C LEU A 99 -10.12 -6.83 22.08
N LYS A 100 -10.73 -6.51 23.23
CA LYS A 100 -11.50 -7.46 24.04
C LYS A 100 -12.65 -8.13 23.29
N ASP A 101 -13.33 -7.39 22.44
CA ASP A 101 -14.52 -7.84 21.73
C ASP A 101 -14.22 -8.22 20.26
N ILE A 102 -12.93 -8.32 19.90
CA ILE A 102 -12.54 -8.73 18.55
C ILE A 102 -12.58 -10.25 18.48
N ASP A 103 -13.41 -10.75 17.58
CA ASP A 103 -13.49 -12.16 17.22
C ASP A 103 -13.50 -12.28 15.69
N PHE A 104 -12.59 -13.08 15.14
CA PHE A 104 -12.54 -13.38 13.71
C PHE A 104 -13.52 -14.52 13.31
N GLY A 105 -14.31 -15.04 14.26
CA GLY A 105 -15.36 -16.03 14.04
C GLY A 105 -14.85 -17.48 13.95
N LYS A 106 -13.53 -17.68 13.90
CA LYS A 106 -12.87 -18.98 13.99
C LYS A 106 -11.44 -18.84 14.50
N LYS A 107 -10.84 -19.98 14.87
CA LYS A 107 -9.41 -20.06 15.19
C LYS A 107 -8.59 -20.20 13.92
N TYR A 108 -7.43 -19.57 13.91
CA TYR A 108 -6.45 -19.62 12.83
C TYR A 108 -5.12 -20.13 13.41
N ASP A 109 -4.42 -20.95 12.64
CA ASP A 109 -3.11 -21.48 13.03
C ASP A 109 -1.95 -20.56 12.58
N ASP A 110 -2.22 -19.68 11.60
CA ASP A 110 -1.28 -18.69 11.07
C ASP A 110 -1.99 -17.33 10.87
N TYR A 111 -1.29 -16.23 11.16
CA TYR A 111 -1.85 -14.89 11.06
C TYR A 111 -2.19 -14.49 9.62
N THR A 112 -1.45 -14.98 8.63
CA THR A 112 -1.70 -14.74 7.19
C THR A 112 -2.96 -15.43 6.71
N SER A 113 -3.43 -16.46 7.43
CA SER A 113 -4.70 -17.11 7.12
C SER A 113 -5.92 -16.27 7.52
N ILE A 114 -5.73 -15.24 8.36
CA ILE A 114 -6.77 -14.24 8.64
C ILE A 114 -6.86 -13.30 7.43
N PRO A 115 -8.05 -13.11 6.83
CA PRO A 115 -8.20 -12.22 5.68
C PRO A 115 -7.58 -10.84 5.95
N MET A 116 -6.81 -10.31 5.00
CA MET A 116 -6.05 -9.08 5.20
C MET A 116 -6.94 -7.89 5.55
N HIS A 117 -8.10 -7.75 4.89
CA HIS A 117 -9.04 -6.69 5.24
C HIS A 117 -9.50 -6.77 6.70
N LYS A 118 -9.70 -7.97 7.27
CA LYS A 118 -10.05 -8.16 8.69
C LYS A 118 -8.92 -7.76 9.62
N ARG A 119 -7.68 -8.08 9.26
CA ARG A 119 -6.51 -7.61 10.00
C ARG A 119 -6.41 -6.08 9.97
N LEU A 120 -6.64 -5.46 8.82
CA LEU A 120 -6.64 -4.00 8.70
C LEU A 120 -7.80 -3.33 9.46
N GLU A 121 -9.00 -3.92 9.52
CA GLU A 121 -10.10 -3.43 10.39
C GLU A 121 -9.69 -3.37 11.87
N VAL A 122 -8.91 -4.35 12.33
CA VAL A 122 -8.36 -4.33 13.71
C VAL A 122 -7.23 -3.31 13.83
N ALA A 123 -6.34 -3.23 12.84
CA ALA A 123 -5.25 -2.27 12.81
C ALA A 123 -5.77 -0.83 12.84
N GLU A 124 -6.87 -0.51 12.14
CA GLU A 124 -7.52 0.81 12.18
C GLU A 124 -7.88 1.20 13.62
N LYS A 125 -8.47 0.27 14.38
CA LYS A 125 -8.78 0.50 15.80
C LYS A 125 -7.52 0.71 16.63
N VAL A 126 -6.49 -0.10 16.44
CA VAL A 126 -5.21 0.03 17.17
C VAL A 126 -4.55 1.37 16.86
N TYR A 127 -4.44 1.75 15.58
CA TYR A 127 -3.81 3.00 15.17
C TYR A 127 -4.58 4.25 15.62
N SER A 128 -5.90 4.15 15.85
CA SER A 128 -6.68 5.24 16.45
C SER A 128 -6.21 5.61 17.86
N VAL A 129 -5.70 4.62 18.62
CA VAL A 129 -5.14 4.81 19.97
C VAL A 129 -3.70 5.35 19.91
N LEU A 130 -2.96 5.00 18.86
CA LEU A 130 -1.54 5.36 18.68
C LEU A 130 -1.32 6.79 18.17
N GLY A 131 -2.39 7.53 17.83
CA GLY A 131 -2.30 8.95 17.49
C GLY A 131 -1.50 9.22 16.21
N ARG A 132 -1.82 8.49 15.14
CA ARG A 132 -1.19 8.67 13.82
C ARG A 132 -1.65 9.95 13.12
N ASP A 133 -0.78 10.50 12.27
CA ASP A 133 -1.04 11.71 11.49
C ASP A 133 -1.85 11.44 10.21
N ASP A 134 -2.23 12.51 9.52
CA ASP A 134 -3.02 12.42 8.29
C ASP A 134 -2.26 11.68 7.17
N ASP A 135 -0.93 11.79 7.12
CA ASP A 135 -0.08 11.13 6.13
C ASP A 135 -0.18 9.61 6.24
N PHE A 136 -0.01 9.12 7.48
CA PHE A 136 -0.23 7.74 7.84
C PHE A 136 -1.62 7.28 7.45
N TRP A 137 -2.67 8.00 7.85
CA TRP A 137 -4.05 7.59 7.59
C TRP A 137 -4.38 7.58 6.10
N CYS A 138 -3.86 8.54 5.34
CA CYS A 138 -4.04 8.60 3.91
C CYS A 138 -3.43 7.37 3.24
N ARG A 139 -2.19 6.99 3.59
CA ARG A 139 -1.57 5.75 3.11
C ARG A 139 -2.31 4.51 3.59
N PHE A 140 -2.69 4.45 4.87
CA PHE A 140 -3.38 3.32 5.48
C PHE A 140 -4.68 2.99 4.74
N TYR A 141 -5.51 4.00 4.45
CA TYR A 141 -6.76 3.78 3.75
C TYR A 141 -6.59 3.41 2.28
N ARG A 142 -5.51 3.85 1.61
CA ARG A 142 -5.17 3.35 0.26
C ARG A 142 -4.87 1.86 0.28
N VAL A 143 -4.07 1.41 1.24
CA VAL A 143 -3.72 0.00 1.44
C VAL A 143 -4.96 -0.82 1.81
N MET A 144 -5.79 -0.32 2.72
CA MET A 144 -7.05 -0.98 3.09
C MET A 144 -8.02 -1.09 1.93
N GLY A 145 -8.14 -0.05 1.10
CA GLY A 145 -8.96 -0.07 -0.11
C GLY A 145 -8.51 -1.14 -1.11
N TYR A 146 -7.21 -1.29 -1.32
CA TYR A 146 -6.63 -2.33 -2.17
C TYR A 146 -6.95 -3.75 -1.69
N HIS A 147 -6.82 -4.01 -0.38
CA HIS A 147 -7.08 -5.32 0.18
C HIS A 147 -8.57 -5.66 0.21
N TYR A 148 -9.45 -4.68 0.44
CA TYR A 148 -10.89 -4.89 0.26
C TYR A 148 -11.26 -5.22 -1.18
N GLU A 149 -10.67 -4.55 -2.16
CA GLU A 149 -10.92 -4.84 -3.57
C GLU A 149 -10.43 -6.24 -3.96
N SER A 150 -9.24 -6.64 -3.49
CA SER A 150 -8.69 -7.98 -3.68
C SER A 150 -9.61 -9.07 -3.11
N ASP A 151 -10.31 -8.75 -2.02
CA ASP A 151 -11.33 -9.60 -1.38
C ASP A 151 -12.76 -9.39 -1.94
N GLN A 152 -12.91 -8.73 -3.09
CA GLN A 152 -14.18 -8.48 -3.79
C GLN A 152 -15.21 -7.67 -2.98
N GLN A 153 -14.76 -6.90 -1.99
CA GLN A 153 -15.59 -6.01 -1.18
C GLN A 153 -15.56 -4.58 -1.74
N THR A 154 -16.09 -4.42 -2.95
CA THR A 154 -15.99 -3.17 -3.72
C THR A 154 -16.53 -1.93 -2.98
N ASP A 155 -17.64 -2.06 -2.25
CA ASP A 155 -18.20 -0.93 -1.49
C ASP A 155 -17.26 -0.48 -0.37
N ASN A 156 -16.67 -1.42 0.37
CA ASN A 156 -15.70 -1.13 1.42
C ASN A 156 -14.40 -0.56 0.83
N ALA A 157 -13.95 -1.08 -0.31
CA ALA A 157 -12.82 -0.52 -1.03
C ALA A 157 -13.05 0.95 -1.40
N LYS A 158 -14.24 1.27 -1.91
CA LYS A 158 -14.65 2.64 -2.24
C LYS A 158 -14.65 3.55 -1.00
N ILE A 159 -15.22 3.09 0.12
CA ILE A 159 -15.25 3.85 1.38
C ILE A 159 -13.82 4.20 1.84
N CYS A 160 -12.90 3.24 1.80
CA CYS A 160 -11.50 3.48 2.15
C CYS A 160 -10.84 4.49 1.21
N ARG A 161 -11.08 4.38 -0.10
CA ARG A 161 -10.53 5.32 -1.10
C ARG A 161 -11.08 6.74 -0.91
N ASP A 162 -12.36 6.88 -0.60
CA ASP A 162 -12.99 8.16 -0.28
C ASP A 162 -12.36 8.78 0.99
N LYS A 163 -12.09 7.98 2.04
CA LYS A 163 -11.36 8.44 3.24
C LYS A 163 -9.95 8.93 2.90
N ALA A 164 -9.20 8.17 2.10
CA ALA A 164 -7.86 8.56 1.67
C ALA A 164 -7.87 9.86 0.85
N LYS A 165 -8.84 10.01 -0.06
CA LYS A 165 -9.04 11.23 -0.84
C LYS A 165 -9.28 12.44 0.07
N GLY A 166 -10.21 12.33 1.02
CA GLY A 166 -10.51 13.44 1.95
C GLY A 166 -9.29 13.87 2.77
N LEU A 167 -8.40 12.94 3.14
CA LEU A 167 -7.14 13.27 3.83
C LEU A 167 -6.15 13.96 2.90
N ALA A 168 -6.01 13.53 1.64
CA ALA A 168 -5.17 14.21 0.66
C ALA A 168 -5.70 15.62 0.32
N GLU A 169 -7.02 15.81 0.26
CA GLU A 169 -7.65 17.14 0.12
C GLU A 169 -7.35 18.03 1.32
N LYS A 170 -7.37 17.47 2.54
CA LYS A 170 -6.97 18.19 3.76
C LYS A 170 -5.50 18.62 3.67
N MET A 171 -4.61 17.75 3.20
CA MET A 171 -3.17 18.06 3.04
C MET A 171 -2.90 19.21 2.07
N LEU A 172 -3.71 19.39 1.02
CA LEU A 172 -3.59 20.54 0.11
C LEU A 172 -3.82 21.89 0.80
N THR A 173 -4.55 21.90 1.91
CA THR A 173 -4.85 23.12 2.67
C THR A 173 -3.91 23.31 3.87
N ASP A 174 -3.05 22.33 4.14
CA ASP A 174 -2.12 22.37 5.27
C ASP A 174 -0.86 23.15 4.90
N THR A 175 -0.72 24.34 5.48
CA THR A 175 0.47 25.19 5.28
C THR A 175 1.78 24.54 5.71
N ALA A 176 1.75 23.55 6.62
CA ALA A 176 2.94 22.80 7.01
C ALA A 176 3.48 21.91 5.88
N ARG A 177 2.65 21.65 4.86
CA ARG A 177 2.98 20.85 3.68
C ARG A 177 3.20 21.68 2.41
N SER A 178 3.43 22.98 2.54
CA SER A 178 3.70 23.84 1.40
C SER A 178 4.86 23.31 0.54
N GLY A 179 4.63 23.15 -0.76
CA GLY A 179 5.54 22.52 -1.71
C GLY A 179 5.27 21.03 -1.96
N GLN A 180 4.33 20.40 -1.25
CA GLN A 180 3.97 18.99 -1.41
C GLN A 180 2.62 18.79 -2.13
N GLU A 181 2.09 19.86 -2.75
CA GLU A 181 0.79 19.86 -3.42
C GLU A 181 0.77 18.86 -4.59
N LYS A 182 1.90 18.70 -5.30
CA LYS A 182 2.08 17.73 -6.38
C LYS A 182 1.66 16.31 -5.97
N GLU A 183 2.19 15.86 -4.84
CA GLU A 183 1.93 14.52 -4.30
C GLU A 183 0.47 14.38 -3.85
N SER A 184 -0.07 15.42 -3.20
CA SER A 184 -1.46 15.41 -2.74
C SER A 184 -2.45 15.35 -3.93
N TYR A 185 -2.21 16.14 -4.98
CA TYR A 185 -2.99 16.05 -6.22
C TYR A 185 -2.87 14.67 -6.88
N TYR A 186 -1.67 14.09 -6.91
CA TYR A 186 -1.48 12.74 -7.44
C TYR A 186 -2.31 11.71 -6.68
N ILE A 187 -2.27 11.73 -5.35
CA ILE A 187 -3.07 10.83 -4.50
C ILE A 187 -4.56 10.99 -4.75
N ILE A 188 -5.06 12.24 -4.85
CA ILE A 188 -6.48 12.50 -5.15
C ILE A 188 -6.85 11.88 -6.50
N ALA A 189 -6.01 12.06 -7.52
CA ALA A 189 -6.25 11.46 -8.83
C ALA A 189 -6.31 9.93 -8.79
N CYS A 190 -5.40 9.29 -8.04
CA CYS A 190 -5.45 7.85 -7.80
C CYS A 190 -6.82 7.44 -7.24
N MET A 191 -7.28 8.12 -6.19
CA MET A 191 -8.55 7.76 -5.53
C MET A 191 -9.75 8.00 -6.44
N ASP A 192 -9.77 9.07 -7.21
CA ASP A 192 -10.82 9.33 -8.20
C ASP A 192 -10.88 8.22 -9.25
N TYR A 193 -9.73 7.81 -9.80
CA TYR A 193 -9.69 6.73 -10.77
C TYR A 193 -10.25 5.41 -10.21
N PHE A 194 -9.79 5.00 -9.02
CA PHE A 194 -10.21 3.75 -8.38
C PHE A 194 -11.63 3.79 -7.79
N THR A 195 -12.30 4.94 -7.85
CA THR A 195 -13.72 5.10 -7.50
C THR A 195 -14.60 5.36 -8.72
N GLY A 196 -14.03 5.26 -9.93
CA GLY A 196 -14.75 5.37 -11.20
C GLY A 196 -14.81 6.77 -11.80
N LEU A 197 -14.21 7.76 -11.15
CA LEU A 197 -14.19 9.17 -11.55
C LEU A 197 -12.98 9.48 -12.44
N LYS A 198 -12.94 8.86 -13.62
CA LYS A 198 -11.76 8.91 -14.52
C LYS A 198 -11.48 10.31 -15.06
N ASP A 199 -12.52 11.11 -15.31
CA ASP A 199 -12.36 12.46 -15.84
C ASP A 199 -11.81 13.41 -14.78
N GLU A 200 -12.30 13.26 -13.54
CA GLU A 200 -11.80 13.97 -12.37
C GLU A 200 -10.34 13.59 -12.07
N ALA A 201 -10.00 12.30 -12.20
CA ALA A 201 -8.62 11.83 -12.06
C ALA A 201 -7.69 12.53 -13.06
N LEU A 202 -8.08 12.64 -14.33
CA LEU A 202 -7.29 13.36 -15.35
C LEU A 202 -7.10 14.85 -15.00
N VAL A 203 -8.13 15.51 -14.46
CA VAL A 203 -8.03 16.90 -14.00
C VAL A 203 -7.00 17.04 -12.88
N TYR A 204 -6.99 16.14 -11.90
CA TYR A 204 -6.01 16.18 -10.82
C TYR A 204 -4.60 15.77 -11.24
N LEU A 205 -4.44 14.81 -12.16
CA LEU A 205 -3.13 14.52 -12.77
C LEU A 205 -2.58 15.73 -13.54
N GLU A 206 -3.44 16.53 -14.15
CA GLU A 206 -3.05 17.77 -14.82
C GLU A 206 -2.61 18.86 -13.84
N LYS A 207 -3.27 18.97 -12.69
CA LYS A 207 -2.81 19.85 -11.60
C LYS A 207 -1.47 19.37 -11.05
N ALA A 208 -1.36 18.09 -10.72
CA ALA A 208 -0.12 17.49 -10.20
C ALA A 208 1.07 17.75 -11.15
N GLY A 209 0.90 17.56 -12.46
CA GLY A 209 1.95 17.79 -13.44
C GLY A 209 2.39 19.25 -13.62
N LYS A 210 1.69 20.23 -13.05
CA LYS A 210 2.07 21.66 -13.07
C LYS A 210 2.83 22.08 -11.82
N GLU A 211 2.71 21.31 -10.75
CA GLU A 211 3.39 21.59 -9.50
C GLU A 211 4.81 21.03 -9.51
N LYS A 212 5.70 21.68 -8.76
CA LYS A 212 7.01 21.13 -8.44
C LYS A 212 6.99 20.62 -7.00
N TYR A 213 7.31 19.34 -6.81
CA TYR A 213 7.44 18.80 -5.46
C TYR A 213 8.69 19.37 -4.77
N ASN A 214 8.52 19.81 -3.53
CA ASN A 214 9.58 20.30 -2.67
C ASN A 214 9.19 20.11 -1.20
N ASN A 215 9.93 19.26 -0.49
CA ASN A 215 9.83 19.15 0.96
C ASN A 215 10.98 19.93 1.61
N GLN A 216 10.65 21.03 2.28
CA GLN A 216 11.64 21.93 2.90
C GLN A 216 12.49 21.27 4.00
N SER A 217 12.01 20.16 4.57
CA SER A 217 12.75 19.39 5.59
C SER A 217 13.72 18.37 5.00
N TRP A 218 13.68 18.15 3.69
CA TRP A 218 14.52 17.17 3.00
C TRP A 218 15.69 17.84 2.29
N GLU A 219 16.74 17.06 2.03
CA GLU A 219 17.78 17.45 1.09
C GLU A 219 17.18 17.67 -0.30
N LYS A 220 17.71 18.67 -1.02
CA LYS A 220 17.21 19.06 -2.34
C LYS A 220 17.18 17.87 -3.31
N GLU A 221 18.21 17.02 -3.28
CA GLU A 221 18.31 15.83 -4.12
C GLU A 221 17.13 14.87 -3.89
N ASN A 222 16.71 14.65 -2.63
CA ASN A 222 15.55 13.80 -2.33
C ASN A 222 14.25 14.41 -2.87
N SER A 223 14.09 15.73 -2.77
CA SER A 223 12.93 16.42 -3.34
C SER A 223 12.91 16.38 -4.87
N ASP A 224 14.05 16.57 -5.53
CA ASP A 224 14.15 16.49 -6.98
C ASP A 224 13.91 15.05 -7.47
N ASN A 225 14.51 14.04 -6.80
CA ASN A 225 14.30 12.62 -7.15
C ASN A 225 12.83 12.22 -7.04
N LEU A 226 12.12 12.65 -5.98
CA LEU A 226 10.69 12.39 -5.85
C LEU A 226 9.88 13.20 -6.87
N ASN A 227 10.26 14.45 -7.16
CA ASN A 227 9.61 15.24 -8.20
C ASN A 227 9.66 14.53 -9.56
N ASP A 228 10.85 14.04 -9.94
CA ASP A 228 11.10 13.37 -11.21
C ASP A 228 10.34 12.04 -11.28
N TYR A 229 10.32 11.30 -10.17
CA TYR A 229 9.49 10.09 -10.06
C TYR A 229 7.99 10.39 -10.23
N LEU A 230 7.49 11.43 -9.58
CA LEU A 230 6.10 11.86 -9.70
C LEU A 230 5.78 12.28 -11.14
N ASP A 231 6.68 13.00 -11.82
CA ASP A 231 6.50 13.37 -13.23
C ASP A 231 6.34 12.14 -14.14
N ASP A 232 7.22 11.15 -13.96
CA ASP A 232 7.17 9.89 -14.71
C ASP A 232 5.85 9.14 -14.49
N ILE A 233 5.47 8.89 -13.24
CA ILE A 233 4.25 8.11 -12.95
C ILE A 233 2.98 8.88 -13.30
N ILE A 234 2.96 10.23 -13.20
CA ILE A 234 1.83 11.04 -13.65
C ILE A 234 1.63 10.89 -15.17
N SER A 235 2.72 10.94 -15.94
CA SER A 235 2.66 10.78 -17.39
C SER A 235 2.12 9.40 -17.77
N GLN A 236 2.68 8.34 -17.17
CA GLN A 236 2.22 6.96 -17.41
C GLN A 236 0.76 6.77 -17.01
N TYR A 237 0.31 7.37 -15.90
CA TYR A 237 -1.07 7.22 -15.44
C TYR A 237 -2.05 7.93 -16.39
N LYS A 238 -1.73 9.15 -16.86
CA LYS A 238 -2.56 9.84 -17.85
C LYS A 238 -2.72 9.01 -19.12
N GLU A 239 -1.63 8.44 -19.63
CA GLU A 239 -1.65 7.59 -20.83
C GLU A 239 -2.56 6.37 -20.62
N MET A 240 -2.38 5.63 -19.52
CA MET A 240 -3.20 4.47 -19.18
C MET A 240 -4.70 4.81 -19.16
N ILE A 241 -5.09 5.89 -18.47
CA ILE A 241 -6.52 6.28 -18.37
C ILE A 241 -7.08 6.62 -19.76
N LEU A 242 -6.32 7.34 -20.58
CA LEU A 242 -6.75 7.75 -21.92
C LEU A 242 -6.91 6.54 -22.87
N GLU A 243 -6.02 5.55 -22.78
CA GLU A 243 -6.11 4.32 -23.57
C GLU A 243 -7.33 3.47 -23.19
N GLU A 244 -7.60 3.35 -21.90
CA GLU A 244 -8.80 2.64 -21.42
C GLU A 244 -10.10 3.29 -21.88
N LYS A 245 -10.13 4.62 -21.99
CA LYS A 245 -11.29 5.35 -22.51
C LYS A 245 -11.52 5.06 -23.99
N LYS A 246 -10.46 5.06 -24.82
CA LYS A 246 -10.54 4.74 -26.26
C LYS A 246 -11.03 3.31 -26.52
N THR A 247 -10.70 2.38 -25.64
CA THR A 247 -11.06 0.96 -25.80
C THR A 247 -12.53 0.67 -25.45
N LYS A 248 -13.23 1.61 -24.80
CA LYS A 248 -14.63 1.49 -24.40
C LYS A 248 -15.61 2.24 -25.33
N GLU A 249 -15.10 2.96 -26.32
CA GLU A 249 -15.84 3.64 -27.40
C GLU A 249 -15.89 2.77 -28.67
#